data_AF-A0A382Q5Y7-F1
#
_entry.id   AF-A0A382Q5Y7-F1
#
_cell.length_a   1.000
_cell.length_b   1.000
_cell.length_c   1.000
_cell.angle_alpha   90.00
_cell.angle_beta   90.00
_cell.angle_gamma   90.00
#
_symmetry.space_group_name_H-M   'P 1'
#
loop_
_entity.id
_entity.type
_entity.pdbx_description
1 polymer ?
#
loop_
_entity_poly.entity_id
_entity_poly.type
_entity_poly.pdbx_seq_one_letter_code
_entity_poly.pdbx_strand_id
1 'polypeptide(L)'
;VIRLLREYETNDTENLIVVFYDGVNDVHVKCRVENLDLVTDRQAQIRNALGDNRAAADASPIQLLRPARVLIDKVSQRGGLGGPGEETEDLYVCDDDVDRADQVARTLVSDWKAAQAITETNGGRFVAILQPVSYLSDTRLDHLTPGAYDAEFAKQYSAVYPLIRSYASAAGINFFDLSHVFDHDEFIYIDFCHVSPNGNEYMAEALATIIS
;
A
#
# COMPACT_ATOMS: atom_id res chain seq x y z
N VAL A 1 -6.44 2.93 5.46
CA VAL A 1 -7.87 3.18 5.83
C VAL A 1 -8.11 2.92 7.32
N ILE A 2 -7.71 3.82 8.22
CA ILE A 2 -8.11 3.77 9.65
C ILE A 2 -8.27 5.21 10.17
N ARG A 3 -9.33 5.90 9.72
CA ARG A 3 -9.87 7.08 10.43
C ARG A 3 -11.34 7.37 10.06
N LEU A 4 -12.12 6.32 9.81
CA LEU A 4 -13.57 6.46 9.53
C LEU A 4 -14.45 6.00 10.69
N LEU A 5 -13.93 5.23 11.67
CA LEU A 5 -14.75 4.64 12.73
C LEU A 5 -14.77 5.43 14.04
N ARG A 6 -13.81 6.33 14.29
CA ARG A 6 -13.66 6.97 15.61
C ARG A 6 -14.48 8.26 15.80
N GLU A 7 -14.95 8.89 14.73
CA GLU A 7 -15.69 10.16 14.79
C GLU A 7 -17.21 9.98 14.71
N TYR A 8 -17.70 8.77 14.39
CA TYR A 8 -19.13 8.45 14.46
C TYR A 8 -19.68 8.37 15.91
N GLU A 9 -18.81 8.31 16.92
CA GLU A 9 -19.21 8.23 18.33
C GLU A 9 -19.28 9.60 19.03
N THR A 10 -18.68 10.65 18.50
CA THR A 10 -18.51 11.94 19.22
C THR A 10 -19.46 13.06 18.79
N ASN A 11 -20.32 12.86 17.79
CA ASN A 11 -21.33 13.85 17.36
C ASN A 11 -20.76 15.24 16.99
N ASP A 12 -19.45 15.32 16.75
CA ASP A 12 -18.73 16.56 16.45
C ASP A 12 -18.31 16.53 14.97
N THR A 13 -19.31 16.67 14.09
CA THR A 13 -19.11 16.65 12.64
C THR A 13 -18.74 18.00 12.07
N GLU A 14 -18.65 19.06 12.89
CA GLU A 14 -18.48 20.43 12.38
C GLU A 14 -17.11 20.69 11.72
N ASN A 15 -16.13 19.77 11.80
CA ASN A 15 -14.83 19.91 11.12
C ASN A 15 -14.17 18.56 10.73
N LEU A 16 -14.93 17.54 10.32
CA LEU A 16 -14.35 16.25 9.89
C LEU A 16 -13.50 16.43 8.63
N ILE A 17 -12.18 16.15 8.75
CA ILE A 17 -11.26 16.08 7.61
C ILE A 17 -10.78 14.63 7.46
N VAL A 18 -11.10 14.01 6.33
CA VAL A 18 -10.62 12.67 5.96
C VAL A 18 -9.42 12.81 5.05
N VAL A 19 -8.26 12.33 5.51
CA VAL A 19 -7.02 12.32 4.75
C VAL A 19 -6.70 10.89 4.33
N PHE A 20 -6.55 10.66 3.04
CA PHE A 20 -5.99 9.42 2.49
C PHE A 20 -4.55 9.70 2.07
N TYR A 21 -3.62 9.02 2.73
CA TYR A 21 -2.19 9.08 2.46
C TYR A 21 -1.76 7.70 1.98
N ASP A 22 -1.51 7.56 0.68
CA ASP A 22 -1.21 6.27 0.07
C ASP A 22 -0.54 6.42 -1.30
N GLY A 23 -0.32 5.30 -1.98
CA GLY A 23 0.36 5.16 -3.27
C GLY A 23 1.41 4.07 -3.18
N VAL A 24 2.14 4.04 -2.07
CA VAL A 24 3.17 3.03 -1.80
C VAL A 24 2.58 1.63 -1.72
N ASN A 25 1.48 1.46 -0.97
CA ASN A 25 0.90 0.15 -0.72
C ASN A 25 0.28 -0.42 -1.99
N ASP A 26 -0.49 0.38 -2.72
CA ASP A 26 -1.11 -0.08 -3.96
C ASP A 26 -0.09 -0.59 -4.98
N VAL A 27 1.06 0.08 -5.14
CA VAL A 27 2.15 -0.42 -5.98
C VAL A 27 2.76 -1.70 -5.38
N HIS A 28 3.13 -1.68 -4.10
CA HIS A 28 3.79 -2.83 -3.44
C HIS A 28 2.95 -4.11 -3.50
N VAL A 29 1.63 -3.96 -3.43
CA VAL A 29 0.68 -5.05 -3.36
C VAL A 29 0.23 -5.46 -4.76
N LYS A 30 -0.28 -4.52 -5.55
CA LYS A 30 -1.03 -4.85 -6.78
C LYS A 30 -0.13 -5.07 -8.00
N CYS A 31 1.14 -4.67 -7.93
CA CYS A 31 2.13 -4.99 -8.97
C CYS A 31 2.70 -6.40 -8.85
N ARG A 32 2.40 -7.11 -7.77
CA ARG A 32 2.81 -8.51 -7.59
C ARG A 32 2.10 -9.43 -8.59
N VAL A 33 2.84 -10.35 -9.20
CA VAL A 33 2.30 -11.30 -10.19
C VAL A 33 1.23 -12.21 -9.61
N GLU A 34 1.33 -12.58 -8.33
CA GLU A 34 0.38 -13.47 -7.65
C GLU A 34 -0.98 -12.81 -7.38
N ASN A 35 -1.05 -11.48 -7.42
CA ASN A 35 -2.28 -10.74 -7.20
C ASN A 35 -2.98 -10.52 -8.55
N LEU A 36 -3.77 -11.50 -8.95
CA LEU A 36 -4.67 -11.43 -10.11
C LEU A 36 -5.92 -10.60 -9.77
N ASP A 37 -6.19 -9.53 -10.51
CA ASP A 37 -7.41 -8.69 -10.44
C ASP A 37 -7.63 -7.84 -9.16
N LEU A 38 -6.74 -6.87 -8.90
CA LEU A 38 -6.96 -5.75 -7.93
C LEU A 38 -7.32 -6.15 -6.50
N VAL A 39 -6.92 -7.34 -6.08
CA VAL A 39 -7.29 -7.90 -4.77
C VAL A 39 -6.25 -7.59 -3.71
N THR A 40 -6.69 -7.65 -2.44
CA THR A 40 -5.84 -7.39 -1.28
C THR A 40 -4.74 -8.44 -1.14
N ASP A 41 -3.62 -8.11 -0.50
CA ASP A 41 -2.50 -9.04 -0.19
C ASP A 41 -2.93 -10.37 0.44
N ARG A 42 -4.07 -10.35 1.12
CA ARG A 42 -4.58 -11.50 1.86
C ARG A 42 -5.51 -12.33 1.00
N GLN A 43 -5.83 -11.97 -0.24
CA GLN A 43 -6.76 -12.75 -1.05
C GLN A 43 -6.26 -14.17 -1.30
N ALA A 44 -4.99 -14.37 -1.65
CA ALA A 44 -4.46 -15.73 -1.83
C ALA A 44 -4.61 -16.54 -0.52
N GLN A 45 -4.34 -15.91 0.62
CA GLN A 45 -4.52 -16.51 1.94
C GLN A 45 -6.00 -16.77 2.27
N ILE A 46 -6.91 -15.86 1.89
CA ILE A 46 -8.35 -15.97 2.09
C ILE A 46 -8.93 -17.05 1.17
N ARG A 47 -8.59 -17.09 -0.12
CA ARG A 47 -9.00 -18.17 -1.04
C ARG A 47 -8.47 -19.52 -0.56
N ASN A 48 -7.21 -19.60 -0.14
CA ASN A 48 -6.65 -20.82 0.44
C ASN A 48 -7.30 -21.21 1.77
N ALA A 49 -7.69 -20.24 2.60
CA ALA A 49 -8.38 -20.49 3.86
C ALA A 49 -9.84 -20.92 3.66
N LEU A 50 -10.52 -20.32 2.68
CA LEU A 50 -11.88 -20.69 2.27
C LEU A 50 -11.90 -22.05 1.56
N GLY A 51 -10.81 -22.42 0.88
CA GLY A 51 -10.75 -23.60 0.03
C GLY A 51 -11.73 -23.49 -1.14
N ASP A 52 -11.61 -24.35 -2.14
CA ASP A 52 -12.75 -24.62 -3.02
C ASP A 52 -13.91 -25.06 -2.13
N ASN A 53 -14.93 -24.19 -1.98
CA ASN A 53 -16.09 -24.39 -1.12
C ASN A 53 -16.94 -25.59 -1.57
N ARG A 54 -16.44 -26.80 -1.33
CA ARG A 54 -17.17 -28.03 -1.09
C ARG A 54 -17.06 -28.49 0.37
N ALA A 55 -16.56 -27.63 1.26
CA ALA A 55 -16.43 -27.89 2.69
C ALA A 55 -17.72 -27.61 3.51
N ALA A 56 -18.87 -27.53 2.84
CA ALA A 56 -20.18 -27.70 3.49
C ALA A 56 -20.59 -29.18 3.60
N ALA A 57 -19.78 -30.12 3.09
CA ALA A 57 -19.93 -31.54 3.32
C ALA A 57 -18.72 -32.04 4.13
N ASP A 58 -18.99 -32.52 5.33
CA ASP A 58 -18.12 -33.29 6.23
C ASP A 58 -17.03 -32.51 6.99
N ALA A 59 -17.43 -31.99 8.16
CA ALA A 59 -16.51 -31.59 9.22
C ALA A 59 -15.69 -32.80 9.70
N SER A 60 -14.50 -32.98 9.13
CA SER A 60 -13.56 -34.03 9.52
C SER A 60 -12.80 -33.65 10.81
N PRO A 61 -12.60 -34.57 11.77
CA PRO A 61 -11.80 -34.36 12.99
C PRO A 61 -10.37 -33.83 12.76
N ILE A 62 -9.86 -33.95 11.53
CA ILE A 62 -8.57 -33.40 11.09
C ILE A 62 -8.54 -31.86 11.22
N GLN A 63 -9.68 -31.18 11.12
CA GLN A 63 -9.76 -29.72 11.28
C GLN A 63 -9.46 -29.25 12.71
N LEU A 64 -9.65 -30.10 13.73
CA LEU A 64 -9.30 -29.78 15.11
C LEU A 64 -7.79 -29.77 15.36
N LEU A 65 -7.02 -30.51 14.54
CA LEU A 65 -5.57 -30.60 14.63
C LEU A 65 -4.84 -29.58 13.73
N ARG A 66 -5.58 -28.81 12.94
CA ARG A 66 -5.04 -27.80 12.01
C ARG A 66 -4.19 -26.73 12.72
N PRO A 67 -4.61 -26.16 13.87
CA PRO A 67 -3.80 -25.16 14.58
C PRO A 67 -2.45 -25.73 15.03
N ALA A 68 -2.43 -26.99 15.48
CA ALA A 68 -1.20 -27.68 15.89
C ALA A 68 -0.27 -27.93 14.69
N ARG A 69 -0.82 -28.32 13.54
CA ARG A 69 -0.05 -28.47 12.29
C ARG A 69 0.56 -27.15 11.80
N VAL A 70 -0.21 -26.07 11.78
CA VAL A 70 0.28 -24.74 11.36
C VAL A 70 1.43 -24.26 12.27
N LEU A 71 1.36 -24.57 13.56
CA LEU A 71 2.45 -24.26 14.49
C LEU A 71 3.70 -25.10 14.19
N ILE A 72 3.55 -26.38 13.90
CA ILE A 72 4.66 -27.28 13.51
C ILE A 72 5.28 -26.82 12.19
N ASP A 73 4.47 -26.43 11.21
CA ASP A 73 4.95 -25.93 9.91
C ASP A 73 5.71 -24.61 10.05
N LYS A 74 5.23 -23.69 10.90
CA LYS A 74 5.96 -22.44 11.22
C LYS A 74 7.28 -22.68 11.96
N VAL A 75 7.36 -23.75 12.76
CA VAL A 75 8.58 -24.12 13.47
C VAL A 75 9.57 -24.84 12.55
N SER A 76 9.09 -25.68 11.63
CA SER A 76 9.95 -26.37 10.64
C SER A 76 10.51 -25.40 9.59
N GLN A 77 9.74 -24.40 9.17
CA GLN A 77 10.20 -23.32 8.27
C GLN A 77 11.25 -22.40 8.90
N ARG A 78 11.37 -22.37 10.24
CA ARG A 78 12.46 -21.66 10.93
C ARG A 78 13.76 -22.47 11.05
N GLY A 79 13.72 -23.78 10.79
CA GLY A 79 14.87 -24.68 10.95
C GLY A 79 15.41 -25.31 9.66
N GLY A 80 14.80 -25.03 8.50
CA GLY A 80 15.14 -25.64 7.22
C GLY A 80 15.67 -24.63 6.22
N LEU A 81 16.94 -24.80 5.87
CA LEU A 81 17.66 -24.39 4.65
C LEU A 81 16.78 -23.85 3.51
N GLY A 82 17.16 -22.67 3.00
CA GLY A 82 16.55 -22.04 1.83
C GLY A 82 16.41 -22.99 0.64
N GLY A 83 15.18 -23.14 0.16
CA GLY A 83 14.92 -23.62 -1.19
C GLY A 83 15.37 -22.58 -2.22
N PRO A 84 15.54 -22.98 -3.49
CA PRO A 84 15.97 -22.05 -4.54
C PRO A 84 14.95 -20.91 -4.61
N GLY A 85 15.44 -19.68 -4.43
CA GLY A 85 14.60 -18.49 -4.57
C GLY A 85 14.04 -18.46 -6.00
N GLU A 86 12.73 -18.25 -6.12
CA GLU A 86 12.17 -17.76 -7.38
C GLU A 86 12.98 -16.53 -7.83
N GLU A 87 13.34 -16.47 -9.11
CA GLU A 87 14.12 -15.36 -9.64
C GLU A 87 13.38 -14.06 -9.36
N THR A 88 14.08 -13.11 -8.75
CA THR A 88 13.47 -11.92 -8.14
C THR A 88 12.84 -10.96 -9.16
N GLU A 89 13.23 -11.08 -10.43
CA GLU A 89 12.66 -10.34 -11.57
C GLU A 89 11.23 -10.81 -11.88
N ASP A 90 10.83 -12.02 -11.50
CA ASP A 90 9.53 -12.60 -11.90
C ASP A 90 8.38 -12.31 -10.91
N LEU A 91 8.63 -11.54 -9.83
CA LEU A 91 7.63 -11.32 -8.79
C LEU A 91 6.74 -10.08 -9.00
N TYR A 92 7.19 -9.12 -9.81
CA TYR A 92 6.46 -7.87 -10.08
C TYR A 92 6.36 -7.63 -11.59
N VAL A 93 5.36 -6.85 -12.01
CA VAL A 93 5.02 -6.78 -13.45
C VAL A 93 4.53 -5.41 -13.93
N CYS A 94 4.37 -4.40 -13.07
CA CYS A 94 3.85 -3.10 -13.53
C CYS A 94 4.80 -2.34 -14.46
N ASP A 95 6.10 -2.60 -14.42
CA ASP A 95 7.07 -2.00 -15.36
C ASP A 95 7.01 -2.62 -16.76
N ASP A 96 6.72 -3.92 -16.85
CA ASP A 96 6.61 -4.67 -18.11
C ASP A 96 5.17 -4.79 -18.66
N ASP A 97 4.16 -4.66 -17.80
CA ASP A 97 2.73 -4.70 -18.13
C ASP A 97 2.08 -3.32 -17.87
N VAL A 98 2.00 -2.54 -18.96
CA VAL A 98 1.39 -1.20 -18.95
C VAL A 98 -0.08 -1.24 -18.53
N ASP A 99 -0.82 -2.28 -18.91
CA ASP A 99 -2.23 -2.41 -18.53
C ASP A 99 -2.35 -2.66 -17.02
N ARG A 100 -1.42 -3.43 -16.43
CA ARG A 100 -1.35 -3.61 -14.97
C ARG A 100 -1.05 -2.28 -14.28
N ALA A 101 -0.02 -1.55 -14.70
CA ALA A 101 0.32 -0.26 -14.09
C ALA A 101 -0.84 0.74 -14.17
N ASP A 102 -1.48 0.80 -15.34
CA ASP A 102 -2.67 1.62 -15.59
C ASP A 102 -3.81 1.26 -14.63
N GLN A 103 -4.09 -0.03 -14.50
CA GLN A 103 -5.13 -0.54 -13.62
C GLN A 103 -4.87 -0.18 -12.16
N VAL A 104 -3.64 -0.38 -11.66
CA VAL A 104 -3.24 -0.03 -10.29
C VAL A 104 -3.49 1.46 -10.01
N ALA A 105 -3.02 2.34 -10.91
CA ALA A 105 -3.18 3.78 -10.75
C ALA A 105 -4.66 4.20 -10.80
N ARG A 106 -5.43 3.67 -11.75
CA ARG A 106 -6.87 3.96 -11.87
C ARG A 106 -7.66 3.53 -10.64
N THR A 107 -7.36 2.35 -10.09
CA THR A 107 -8.06 1.85 -8.90
C THR A 107 -7.78 2.73 -7.71
N LEU A 108 -6.53 3.08 -7.43
CA LEU A 108 -6.19 3.97 -6.32
C LEU A 108 -6.94 5.31 -6.41
N VAL A 109 -6.93 5.94 -7.60
CA VAL A 109 -7.63 7.22 -7.81
C VAL A 109 -9.15 7.06 -7.74
N SER A 110 -9.69 5.92 -8.19
CA SER A 110 -11.12 5.62 -8.06
C SER A 110 -11.53 5.44 -6.61
N ASP A 111 -10.70 4.80 -5.79
CA ASP A 111 -10.91 4.65 -4.36
C ASP A 111 -10.88 6.00 -3.65
N TRP A 112 -9.95 6.89 -3.99
CA TRP A 112 -9.93 8.28 -3.52
C TRP A 112 -11.18 9.05 -3.92
N LYS A 113 -11.61 8.93 -5.18
CA LYS A 113 -12.82 9.59 -5.66
C LYS A 113 -14.08 9.11 -4.94
N ALA A 114 -14.18 7.81 -4.67
CA ALA A 114 -15.28 7.24 -3.89
C ALA A 114 -15.25 7.75 -2.45
N ALA A 115 -14.07 7.76 -1.81
CA ALA A 115 -13.88 8.28 -0.46
C ALA A 115 -14.27 9.76 -0.37
N GLN A 116 -13.85 10.58 -1.34
CA GLN A 116 -14.25 11.99 -1.43
C GLN A 116 -15.76 12.15 -1.46
N ALA A 117 -16.43 11.45 -2.38
CA ALA A 117 -17.88 11.55 -2.52
C ALA A 117 -18.61 11.16 -1.23
N ILE A 118 -18.16 10.12 -0.54
CA ILE A 118 -18.72 9.69 0.76
C ILE A 118 -18.49 10.77 1.81
N THR A 119 -17.26 11.27 1.95
CA THR A 119 -16.92 12.28 2.96
C THR A 119 -17.69 13.59 2.74
N GLU A 120 -17.71 14.12 1.52
CA GLU A 120 -18.33 15.40 1.19
C GLU A 120 -19.86 15.34 1.28
N THR A 121 -20.48 14.20 0.93
CA THR A 121 -21.93 13.99 1.11
C THR A 121 -22.35 14.04 2.59
N ASN A 122 -21.43 13.70 3.49
CA ASN A 122 -21.66 13.72 4.94
C ASN A 122 -21.13 15.02 5.61
N GLY A 123 -20.84 16.06 4.82
CA GLY A 123 -20.42 17.37 5.33
C GLY A 123 -18.97 17.46 5.78
N GLY A 124 -18.15 16.44 5.53
CA GLY A 124 -16.71 16.48 5.78
C GLY A 124 -15.91 17.03 4.60
N ARG A 125 -14.63 17.31 4.83
CA ARG A 125 -13.63 17.64 3.79
C ARG A 125 -12.75 16.42 3.51
N PHE A 126 -12.53 16.10 2.25
CA PHE A 126 -11.61 15.04 1.85
C PHE A 126 -10.30 15.61 1.31
N VAL A 127 -9.20 14.89 1.54
CA VAL A 127 -7.86 15.18 0.99
C VAL A 127 -7.21 13.85 0.59
N ALA A 128 -6.79 13.72 -0.67
CA ALA A 128 -5.93 12.64 -1.14
C ALA A 128 -4.48 13.12 -1.25
N ILE A 129 -3.54 12.31 -0.78
CA ILE A 129 -2.13 12.63 -0.73
C ILE A 129 -1.32 11.47 -1.31
N LEU A 130 -0.52 11.77 -2.34
CA LEU A 130 0.46 10.82 -2.86
C LEU A 130 1.66 10.75 -1.92
N GLN A 131 1.86 9.58 -1.33
CA GLN A 131 2.92 9.31 -0.37
C GLN A 131 4.32 9.26 -1.04
N PRO A 132 5.36 9.86 -0.41
CA PRO A 132 6.77 9.66 -0.78
C PRO A 132 7.23 8.21 -0.73
N VAL A 133 8.15 7.86 -1.63
CA VAL A 133 8.85 6.57 -1.64
C VAL A 133 10.33 6.81 -1.94
N SER A 134 11.21 6.11 -1.22
CA SER A 134 12.67 6.30 -1.34
C SER A 134 13.18 6.16 -2.78
N TYR A 135 12.60 5.25 -3.56
CA TYR A 135 13.01 4.98 -4.94
C TYR A 135 12.82 6.16 -5.90
N LEU A 136 12.00 7.15 -5.53
CA LEU A 136 11.70 8.33 -6.34
C LEU A 136 12.13 9.64 -5.66
N SER A 137 12.89 9.56 -4.57
CA SER A 137 13.33 10.72 -3.79
C SER A 137 14.79 11.08 -4.08
N ASP A 138 15.09 12.37 -4.01
CA ASP A 138 16.45 12.93 -4.15
C ASP A 138 17.20 13.01 -2.81
N THR A 139 16.70 12.36 -1.76
CA THR A 139 17.32 12.35 -0.42
C THR A 139 18.54 11.44 -0.32
N ARG A 140 19.27 11.48 0.80
CA ARG A 140 20.38 10.54 1.01
C ARG A 140 19.85 9.15 1.36
N LEU A 141 20.26 8.18 0.56
CA LEU A 141 19.86 6.77 0.68
C LEU A 141 21.04 5.83 0.91
N ASP A 142 22.27 6.34 0.98
CA ASP A 142 23.50 5.52 1.10
C ASP A 142 23.62 4.77 2.43
N HIS A 143 22.82 5.14 3.43
CA HIS A 143 22.69 4.40 4.69
C HIS A 143 21.73 3.21 4.58
N LEU A 144 20.85 3.18 3.56
CA LEU A 144 19.96 2.05 3.33
C LEU A 144 20.81 0.90 2.77
N THR A 145 20.70 -0.27 3.42
CA THR A 145 21.34 -1.48 2.90
C THR A 145 20.49 -1.99 1.74
N PRO A 146 21.03 -2.10 0.51
CA PRO A 146 20.25 -2.59 -0.61
C PRO A 146 19.67 -3.97 -0.31
N GLY A 147 18.35 -4.08 -0.32
CA GLY A 147 17.64 -5.34 -0.27
C GLY A 147 17.73 -6.09 -1.61
N ALA A 148 17.42 -7.39 -1.58
CA ALA A 148 17.41 -8.23 -2.78
C ALA A 148 16.39 -7.77 -3.86
N TYR A 149 15.48 -6.86 -3.53
CA TYR A 149 14.36 -6.45 -4.38
C TYR A 149 14.34 -4.95 -4.71
N ASP A 150 15.34 -4.18 -4.27
CA ASP A 150 15.29 -2.71 -4.30
C ASP A 150 15.27 -2.14 -5.72
N ALA A 151 16.11 -2.68 -6.62
CA ALA A 151 16.14 -2.26 -8.01
C ALA A 151 14.85 -2.65 -8.75
N GLU A 152 14.29 -3.81 -8.41
CA GLU A 152 13.06 -4.31 -9.02
C GLU A 152 11.85 -3.45 -8.59
N PHE A 153 11.76 -3.14 -7.29
CA PHE A 153 10.69 -2.27 -6.77
C PHE A 153 10.76 -0.87 -7.39
N ALA A 154 11.96 -0.31 -7.54
CA ALA A 154 12.14 1.02 -8.12
C ALA A 154 11.49 1.16 -9.52
N LYS A 155 11.56 0.11 -10.35
CA LYS A 155 10.90 0.11 -11.67
C LYS A 155 9.39 0.22 -11.55
N GLN A 156 8.80 -0.56 -10.63
CA GLN A 156 7.34 -0.56 -10.39
C GLN A 156 6.83 0.82 -9.99
N TYR A 157 7.51 1.47 -9.04
CA TYR A 157 7.17 2.82 -8.61
C TYR A 157 7.33 3.84 -9.73
N SER A 158 8.40 3.73 -10.51
CA SER A 158 8.67 4.60 -11.66
C SER A 158 7.61 4.48 -12.76
N ALA A 159 7.05 3.29 -12.96
CA ALA A 159 5.98 3.06 -13.93
C ALA A 159 4.62 3.60 -13.45
N VAL A 160 4.27 3.38 -12.17
CA VAL A 160 2.91 3.65 -11.67
C VAL A 160 2.71 5.08 -11.17
N TYR A 161 3.69 5.68 -10.48
CA TYR A 161 3.52 7.02 -9.88
C TYR A 161 3.15 8.12 -10.90
N PRO A 162 3.76 8.19 -12.10
CA PRO A 162 3.33 9.14 -13.12
C PRO A 162 1.86 8.96 -13.54
N LEU A 163 1.38 7.71 -13.61
CA LEU A 163 -0.01 7.41 -13.94
C LEU A 163 -0.95 7.87 -12.81
N ILE A 164 -0.59 7.65 -11.54
CA ILE A 164 -1.36 8.15 -10.40
C ILE A 164 -1.53 9.67 -10.48
N ARG A 165 -0.43 10.41 -10.71
CA ARG A 165 -0.46 11.88 -10.84
C ARG A 165 -1.38 12.34 -11.95
N SER A 166 -1.29 11.68 -13.12
CA SER A 166 -2.14 11.96 -14.28
C SER A 166 -3.62 11.75 -13.97
N TYR A 167 -3.98 10.59 -13.43
CA TYR A 167 -5.37 10.25 -13.10
C TYR A 167 -5.93 11.11 -11.98
N ALA A 168 -5.17 11.35 -10.92
CA ALA A 168 -5.61 12.16 -9.79
C ALA A 168 -5.89 13.61 -10.22
N SER A 169 -5.00 14.18 -11.04
CA SER A 169 -5.16 15.53 -11.59
C SER A 169 -6.39 15.64 -12.51
N ALA A 170 -6.75 14.57 -13.23
CA ALA A 170 -7.92 14.53 -14.10
C ALA A 170 -9.23 14.16 -13.37
N ALA A 171 -9.17 13.61 -12.15
CA ALA A 171 -10.32 13.02 -11.48
C ALA A 171 -11.25 14.04 -10.80
N GLY A 172 -10.83 15.30 -10.67
CA GLY A 172 -11.57 16.35 -9.96
C GLY A 172 -11.62 16.13 -8.45
N ILE A 173 -10.60 15.44 -7.90
CA ILE A 173 -10.46 15.19 -6.46
C ILE A 173 -9.55 16.24 -5.81
N ASN A 174 -9.70 16.44 -4.50
CA ASN A 174 -8.81 17.29 -3.73
C ASN A 174 -7.48 16.56 -3.46
N PHE A 175 -6.57 16.63 -4.44
CA PHE A 175 -5.33 15.87 -4.48
C PHE A 175 -4.09 16.73 -4.29
N PHE A 176 -3.16 16.24 -3.47
CA PHE A 176 -1.85 16.84 -3.25
C PHE A 176 -0.77 15.80 -3.49
N ASP A 177 0.18 16.13 -4.36
CA ASP A 177 1.37 15.33 -4.54
C ASP A 177 2.43 15.76 -3.52
N LEU A 178 2.65 14.94 -2.50
CA LEU A 178 3.71 15.14 -1.53
C LEU A 178 4.90 14.22 -1.79
N SER A 179 5.00 13.53 -2.93
CA SER A 179 6.04 12.52 -3.16
C SER A 179 7.47 13.06 -3.04
N HIS A 180 7.64 14.38 -3.17
CA HIS A 180 8.90 15.11 -3.13
C HIS A 180 9.17 15.84 -1.80
N VAL A 181 8.30 15.67 -0.80
CA VAL A 181 8.43 16.37 0.50
C VAL A 181 9.68 15.97 1.29
N PHE A 182 10.35 14.88 0.90
CA PHE A 182 11.57 14.41 1.53
C PHE A 182 12.83 14.68 0.71
N ASP A 183 12.76 15.47 -0.37
CA ASP A 183 13.90 15.77 -1.24
C ASP A 183 14.86 16.79 -0.59
N HIS A 184 15.50 16.34 0.49
CA HIS A 184 16.49 17.04 1.30
C HIS A 184 17.78 16.22 1.36
N ASP A 185 18.93 16.89 1.41
CA ASP A 185 20.25 16.25 1.62
C ASP A 185 20.44 15.80 3.09
N GLU A 186 19.59 14.85 3.51
CA GLU A 186 19.48 14.30 4.86
C GLU A 186 19.18 12.80 4.80
N PHE A 187 19.37 12.10 5.92
CA PHE A 187 18.97 10.69 6.04
C PHE A 187 17.54 10.61 6.58
N ILE A 188 16.56 10.50 5.68
CA ILE A 188 15.14 10.54 6.05
C ILE A 188 14.54 9.15 6.18
N TYR A 189 14.75 8.29 5.18
CA TYR A 189 14.15 6.97 5.13
C TYR A 189 14.79 5.97 6.12
N ILE A 190 14.00 5.08 6.70
CA ILE A 190 14.47 3.92 7.48
C ILE A 190 14.50 2.68 6.57
N ASP A 191 13.51 2.58 5.68
CA ASP A 191 13.40 1.63 4.59
C ASP A 191 12.71 2.33 3.41
N PHE A 192 12.10 1.58 2.49
CA PHE A 192 11.56 2.18 1.28
C PHE A 192 10.44 3.21 1.48
N CYS A 193 9.72 3.22 2.62
CA CYS A 193 8.59 4.12 2.85
C CYS A 193 8.39 4.59 4.30
N HIS A 194 9.07 3.98 5.29
CA HIS A 194 9.09 4.46 6.67
C HIS A 194 10.17 5.51 6.87
N VAL A 195 9.91 6.48 7.73
CA VAL A 195 10.79 7.65 7.92
C VAL A 195 11.18 7.90 9.37
N SER A 196 12.33 8.55 9.50
CA SER A 196 12.91 9.07 10.74
C SER A 196 12.12 10.27 11.31
N PRO A 197 12.43 10.72 12.55
CA PRO A 197 11.73 11.85 13.17
C PRO A 197 11.71 13.14 12.35
N ASN A 198 12.82 13.53 11.71
CA ASN A 198 12.88 14.69 10.81
C ASN A 198 11.99 14.50 9.58
N GLY A 199 11.90 13.29 9.01
CA GLY A 199 10.92 12.99 7.97
C GLY A 199 9.47 13.17 8.44
N ASN A 200 9.14 12.71 9.66
CA ASN A 200 7.81 12.93 10.22
C ASN A 200 7.51 14.43 10.44
N GLU A 201 8.51 15.24 10.80
CA GLU A 201 8.39 16.69 10.94
C GLU A 201 8.09 17.36 9.60
N TYR A 202 8.88 17.09 8.55
CA TYR A 202 8.63 17.62 7.20
C TYR A 202 7.23 17.25 6.68
N MET A 203 6.81 16.00 6.88
CA MET A 203 5.45 15.58 6.49
C MET A 203 4.38 16.29 7.30
N ALA A 204 4.55 16.44 8.62
CA ALA A 204 3.59 17.11 9.48
C ALA A 204 3.44 18.59 9.12
N GLU A 205 4.54 19.29 8.81
CA GLU A 205 4.53 20.67 8.34
C GLU A 205 3.79 20.79 7.00
N ALA A 206 4.10 19.93 6.03
CA ALA A 206 3.41 19.92 4.73
C ALA A 206 1.91 19.66 4.89
N LEU A 207 1.53 18.67 5.69
CA LEU A 207 0.14 18.36 6.00
C LEU A 207 -0.57 19.54 6.65
N ALA A 208 0.06 20.22 7.61
CA ALA A 208 -0.51 21.38 8.27
C ALA A 208 -0.88 22.48 7.27
N THR A 209 -0.10 22.72 6.22
CA THR A 209 -0.47 23.71 5.18
C THR A 209 -1.71 23.34 4.37
N ILE A 210 -2.06 22.05 4.32
CA ILE A 210 -3.20 21.52 3.55
C ILE A 210 -4.45 21.42 4.42
N ILE A 211 -4.30 20.97 5.67
CA ILE A 211 -5.41 20.60 6.54
C ILE A 211 -5.81 21.66 7.57
N SER A 212 -5.00 22.72 7.75
CA SER A 212 -5.38 23.89 8.56
C SER A 212 -6.43 24.73 7.86
#